data_AF-A0A838HKS8-F1
#
_entry.id   AF-A0A838HKS8-F1
#
_cell.length_a   1.000
_cell.length_b   1.000
_cell.length_c   1.000
_cell.angle_alpha   90.00
_cell.angle_beta   90.00
_cell.angle_gamma   90.00
#
_symmetry.space_group_name_H-M   'P 1'
#
loop_
_entity.id
_entity.type
_entity.pdbx_description
1 polymer ?
#
loop_
_entity_poly.entity_id
_entity_poly.type
_entity_poly.pdbx_seq_one_letter_code
_entity_poly.pdbx_strand_id
1 'polypeptide(L)'
;MDGVAILNTTIRGRGIFGTSARYGRIEGNDIHTIDCSTGGGVWLGRFSDGWTIRDNRVHDLAASVEHSMSEGIRFSGAAAYNLVERNVVEDIPGLGRGIATDVYSSWNTIRANRVSRTEIGFSEQLGGWGNSWTDNVSDGNRRAGFYIYWMGASDPQPTTSSPAYLLLRCNRSRNERWGLYIGGVQRSAFEDSDYRVVKVTDHPLAYWSAAGNTWESRTSAPSPTPASTFAGCPSLAPA
;
A
#
# COMPACT_ATOMS: atom_id res chain seq x y z
N MET A 1 10.10 22.58 -0.85
CA MET A 1 9.44 23.29 0.27
C MET A 1 9.49 22.35 1.44
N ASP A 2 9.98 22.81 2.58
CA ASP A 2 10.36 21.91 3.67
C ASP A 2 9.54 22.23 4.92
N GLY A 3 9.17 21.20 5.68
CA GLY A 3 8.55 21.37 7.00
C GLY A 3 7.09 21.84 7.00
N VAL A 4 6.37 21.73 5.87
CA VAL A 4 4.94 22.06 5.81
C VAL A 4 4.16 21.16 6.75
N ALA A 5 3.29 21.73 7.57
CA ALA A 5 2.43 21.00 8.49
C ALA A 5 0.94 21.28 8.19
N ILE A 6 0.17 20.22 7.98
CA ILE A 6 -1.29 20.25 7.82
C ILE A 6 -1.86 19.36 8.93
N LEU A 7 -2.43 19.98 9.96
CA LEU A 7 -2.74 19.31 11.21
C LEU A 7 -4.20 19.55 11.60
N ASN A 8 -4.88 18.51 12.10
CA ASN A 8 -6.19 18.58 12.77
C ASN A 8 -7.25 19.39 12.01
N THR A 9 -7.30 19.22 10.68
CA THR A 9 -8.14 20.02 9.79
C THR A 9 -9.11 19.13 9.01
N THR A 10 -10.27 19.67 8.63
CA THR A 10 -11.20 19.03 7.67
C THR A 10 -10.91 19.53 6.26
N ILE A 11 -10.70 18.61 5.31
CA ILE A 11 -10.34 18.91 3.92
C ILE A 11 -11.38 18.29 2.98
N ARG A 12 -11.92 19.11 2.05
CA ARG A 12 -12.97 18.72 1.09
C ARG A 12 -12.73 19.29 -0.29
N GLY A 13 -13.36 18.72 -1.31
CA GLY A 13 -13.28 19.16 -2.70
C GLY A 13 -11.97 18.77 -3.38
N ARG A 14 -10.82 19.20 -2.85
CA ARG A 14 -9.49 18.83 -3.35
C ARG A 14 -8.63 18.26 -2.23
N GLY A 15 -7.96 17.15 -2.52
CA GLY A 15 -7.02 16.52 -1.59
C GLY A 15 -5.72 17.31 -1.42
N ILE A 16 -4.82 16.75 -0.63
CA ILE A 16 -3.49 17.32 -0.42
C ILE A 16 -2.55 16.80 -1.50
N PHE A 17 -1.95 17.70 -2.27
CA PHE A 17 -0.91 17.36 -3.24
C PHE A 17 0.43 18.01 -2.85
N GLY A 18 1.46 17.19 -2.70
CA GLY A 18 2.84 17.61 -2.49
C GLY A 18 3.72 17.16 -3.65
N THR A 19 4.59 18.03 -4.14
CA THR A 19 5.64 17.70 -5.12
C THR A 19 6.93 18.43 -4.76
N SER A 20 8.06 17.75 -4.89
CA SER A 20 9.39 18.32 -4.56
C SER A 20 9.42 19.00 -3.18
N ALA A 21 8.75 18.39 -2.20
CA ALA A 21 8.57 18.93 -0.87
C ALA A 21 8.99 17.90 0.18
N ARG A 22 9.64 18.33 1.27
CA ARG A 22 10.29 17.39 2.20
C ARG A 22 9.94 17.63 3.65
N TYR A 23 10.07 16.58 4.45
CA TYR A 23 10.00 16.65 5.92
C TYR A 23 8.72 17.31 6.45
N GLY A 24 7.63 17.19 5.70
CA GLY A 24 6.33 17.72 6.07
C GLY A 24 5.53 16.75 6.94
N ARG A 25 4.41 17.24 7.45
CA ARG A 25 3.51 16.52 8.36
C ARG A 25 2.07 16.68 7.92
N ILE A 26 1.35 15.57 7.80
CA ILE A 26 -0.10 15.54 7.55
C ILE A 26 -0.70 14.67 8.65
N GLU A 27 -1.26 15.29 9.68
CA GLU A 27 -1.65 14.55 10.89
C GLU A 27 -3.01 14.94 11.47
N GLY A 28 -3.78 13.94 11.93
CA GLY A 28 -5.05 14.19 12.63
C GLY A 28 -6.15 14.79 11.75
N ASN A 29 -6.01 14.75 10.43
CA ASN A 29 -6.97 15.38 9.52
C ASN A 29 -8.12 14.44 9.17
N ASP A 30 -9.25 15.06 8.83
CA ASP A 30 -10.42 14.39 8.26
C ASP A 30 -10.57 14.82 6.78
N ILE A 31 -10.23 13.93 5.85
CA ILE A 31 -10.09 14.24 4.42
C ILE A 31 -11.18 13.48 3.66
N HIS A 32 -12.19 14.19 3.16
CA HIS A 32 -13.34 13.51 2.59
C HIS A 32 -14.09 14.32 1.53
N THR A 33 -14.94 13.65 0.75
CA THR A 33 -15.71 14.29 -0.33
C THR A 33 -14.77 15.03 -1.30
N ILE A 34 -13.76 14.31 -1.77
CA ILE A 34 -12.82 14.80 -2.77
C ILE A 34 -13.38 14.54 -4.16
N ASP A 35 -13.40 15.57 -4.99
CA ASP A 35 -13.98 15.53 -6.33
C ASP A 35 -13.16 14.62 -7.26
N CYS A 36 -13.84 13.98 -8.21
CA CYS A 36 -13.17 13.18 -9.23
C CYS A 36 -12.16 14.05 -10.00
N SER A 37 -11.05 13.45 -10.42
CA SER A 37 -10.01 14.11 -11.22
C SER A 37 -9.19 15.18 -10.49
N THR A 38 -9.41 15.38 -9.19
CA THR A 38 -8.62 16.34 -8.39
C THR A 38 -7.42 15.70 -7.66
N GLY A 39 -7.28 14.37 -7.77
CA GLY A 39 -6.20 13.58 -7.17
C GLY A 39 -6.70 12.66 -6.05
N GLY A 40 -5.75 12.04 -5.34
CA GLY A 40 -6.06 11.27 -4.14
C GLY A 40 -6.37 12.15 -2.92
N GLY A 41 -6.81 11.56 -1.82
CA GLY A 41 -6.99 12.27 -0.55
C GLY A 41 -5.68 12.91 -0.08
N VAL A 42 -4.58 12.15 -0.13
CA VAL A 42 -3.21 12.62 0.00
C VAL A 42 -2.39 12.06 -1.14
N TRP A 43 -1.65 12.91 -1.84
CA TRP A 43 -0.73 12.50 -2.90
C TRP A 43 0.61 13.21 -2.76
N LEU A 44 1.65 12.44 -2.41
CA LEU A 44 3.04 12.89 -2.44
C LEU A 44 3.72 12.38 -3.71
N GLY A 45 3.91 13.30 -4.65
CA GLY A 45 4.60 13.06 -5.92
C GLY A 45 6.04 13.55 -5.92
N ARG A 46 6.83 13.06 -6.87
CA ARG A 46 8.14 13.57 -7.31
C ARG A 46 9.05 14.05 -6.19
N PHE A 47 9.93 13.17 -5.71
CA PHE A 47 10.97 13.50 -4.72
C PHE A 47 10.43 14.17 -3.45
N SER A 48 9.21 13.77 -3.05
CA SER A 48 8.63 14.21 -1.80
C SER A 48 9.03 13.25 -0.69
N ASP A 49 10.01 13.64 0.10
CA ASP A 49 10.75 12.74 0.96
C ASP A 49 10.60 13.08 2.44
N GLY A 50 10.67 12.06 3.30
CA GLY A 50 10.73 12.25 4.75
C GLY A 50 9.43 12.77 5.38
N TRP A 51 8.29 12.65 4.72
CA TRP A 51 7.00 13.07 5.27
C TRP A 51 6.52 12.13 6.35
N THR A 52 5.79 12.68 7.32
CA THR A 52 4.99 11.90 8.27
C THR A 52 3.51 12.11 7.99
N ILE A 53 2.79 11.03 7.68
CA ILE A 53 1.34 11.01 7.46
C ILE A 53 0.73 10.08 8.50
N ARG A 54 0.09 10.63 9.53
CA ARG A 54 -0.43 9.80 10.62
C ARG A 54 -1.74 10.23 11.22
N ASP A 55 -2.47 9.27 11.75
CA ASP A 55 -3.72 9.52 12.50
C ASP A 55 -4.76 10.30 11.67
N ASN A 56 -4.74 10.21 10.33
CA ASN A 56 -5.74 10.82 9.46
C ASN A 56 -6.86 9.84 9.16
N ARG A 57 -8.06 10.38 8.93
CA ARG A 57 -9.17 9.66 8.31
C ARG A 57 -9.33 10.15 6.86
N VAL A 58 -9.37 9.22 5.90
CA VAL A 58 -9.58 9.52 4.48
C VAL A 58 -10.75 8.71 3.97
N HIS A 59 -11.84 9.35 3.56
CA HIS A 59 -13.05 8.63 3.18
C HIS A 59 -13.92 9.36 2.14
N ASP A 60 -14.93 8.67 1.60
CA ASP A 60 -15.93 9.24 0.68
C ASP A 60 -15.31 9.99 -0.52
N LEU A 61 -14.27 9.42 -1.12
CA LEU A 61 -13.68 9.98 -2.34
C LEU A 61 -14.58 9.69 -3.54
N ALA A 62 -14.69 10.61 -4.49
CA ALA A 62 -15.48 10.36 -5.69
C ALA A 62 -14.89 9.21 -6.53
N ALA A 63 -15.78 8.42 -7.14
CA ALA A 63 -15.38 7.39 -8.09
C ALA A 63 -14.74 8.03 -9.31
N SER A 64 -13.59 7.50 -9.74
CA SER A 64 -13.10 7.75 -11.08
C SER A 64 -13.36 6.54 -11.98
N VAL A 65 -14.03 6.78 -13.10
CA VAL A 65 -14.28 5.78 -14.15
C VAL A 65 -13.27 5.86 -15.30
N GLU A 66 -12.55 6.97 -15.42
CA GLU A 66 -11.60 7.22 -16.52
C GLU A 66 -10.18 7.59 -16.05
N HIS A 67 -9.99 8.03 -14.80
CA HIS A 67 -8.68 8.42 -14.29
C HIS A 67 -8.16 7.44 -13.25
N SER A 68 -6.91 7.03 -13.42
CA SER A 68 -6.18 6.09 -12.58
C SER A 68 -5.72 6.69 -11.24
N MET A 69 -6.49 7.62 -10.65
CA MET A 69 -6.05 8.41 -9.48
C MET A 69 -7.10 8.55 -8.36
N SER A 70 -7.94 7.53 -8.13
CA SER A 70 -8.78 7.45 -6.93
C SER A 70 -8.02 6.73 -5.81
N GLU A 71 -7.04 7.39 -5.21
CA GLU A 71 -6.29 6.85 -4.06
C GLU A 71 -6.60 7.58 -2.76
N GLY A 72 -6.67 6.85 -1.64
CA GLY A 72 -6.72 7.48 -0.31
C GLY A 72 -5.43 8.22 -0.01
N ILE A 73 -4.32 7.48 0.03
CA ILE A 73 -2.96 8.00 0.23
C ILE A 73 -2.04 7.41 -0.83
N ARG A 74 -1.33 8.26 -1.57
CA ARG A 74 -0.43 7.85 -2.65
C ARG A 74 0.97 8.45 -2.52
N PHE A 75 1.97 7.61 -2.78
CA PHE A 75 3.36 8.00 -3.02
C PHE A 75 3.71 7.68 -4.47
N SER A 76 4.35 8.61 -5.16
CA SER A 76 4.76 8.37 -6.55
C SER A 76 5.98 9.19 -6.96
N GLY A 77 6.64 8.78 -8.03
CA GLY A 77 7.72 9.56 -8.66
C GLY A 77 8.96 9.62 -7.78
N ALA A 78 9.41 8.47 -7.29
CA ALA A 78 10.56 8.38 -6.39
C ALA A 78 10.42 9.18 -5.08
N ALA A 79 9.19 9.28 -4.55
CA ALA A 79 8.97 9.74 -3.18
C ALA A 79 9.51 8.68 -2.19
N ALA A 80 10.37 9.10 -1.25
CA ALA A 80 11.10 8.16 -0.42
C ALA A 80 11.16 8.51 1.08
N TYR A 81 11.45 7.51 1.91
CA TYR A 81 11.65 7.69 3.35
C TYR A 81 10.44 8.29 4.09
N ASN A 82 9.24 8.13 3.55
CA ASN A 82 8.03 8.63 4.19
C ASN A 82 7.51 7.62 5.24
N LEU A 83 6.93 8.13 6.32
CA LEU A 83 6.24 7.36 7.35
C LEU A 83 4.73 7.56 7.19
N VAL A 84 3.99 6.45 7.08
CA VAL A 84 2.53 6.41 6.94
C VAL A 84 1.99 5.50 8.02
N GLU A 85 1.38 6.07 9.06
CA GLU A 85 0.97 5.26 10.20
C GLU A 85 -0.38 5.59 10.83
N ARG A 86 -1.09 4.57 11.31
CA ARG A 86 -2.36 4.73 12.04
C ARG A 86 -3.42 5.56 11.30
N ASN A 87 -3.37 5.59 9.97
CA ASN A 87 -4.43 6.20 9.18
C ASN A 87 -5.59 5.22 8.99
N VAL A 88 -6.80 5.76 8.88
CA VAL A 88 -8.00 5.03 8.48
C VAL A 88 -8.38 5.50 7.08
N VAL A 89 -8.40 4.58 6.12
CA VAL A 89 -8.82 4.86 4.74
C VAL A 89 -10.01 3.98 4.40
N GLU A 90 -11.13 4.57 4.00
CA GLU A 90 -12.35 3.81 3.74
C GLU A 90 -13.23 4.40 2.66
N ASP A 91 -14.21 3.63 2.19
CA ASP A 91 -15.28 4.12 1.29
C ASP A 91 -14.77 4.79 0.01
N ILE A 92 -13.79 4.16 -0.65
CA ILE A 92 -13.33 4.57 -1.96
C ILE A 92 -14.02 3.71 -3.04
N PRO A 93 -14.93 4.29 -3.84
CA PRO A 93 -15.70 3.56 -4.85
C PRO A 93 -14.89 3.23 -6.11
N GLY A 94 -15.50 2.47 -7.03
CA GLY A 94 -14.90 2.13 -8.32
C GLY A 94 -13.62 1.31 -8.19
N LEU A 95 -12.59 1.65 -8.97
CA LEU A 95 -11.28 0.99 -8.97
C LEU A 95 -10.29 1.60 -7.97
N GLY A 96 -10.77 2.38 -7.00
CA GLY A 96 -9.90 3.13 -6.10
C GLY A 96 -9.12 2.29 -5.09
N ARG A 97 -7.94 2.79 -4.71
CA ARG A 97 -6.97 2.12 -3.84
C ARG A 97 -6.87 2.85 -2.51
N GLY A 98 -6.70 2.14 -1.40
CA GLY A 98 -6.57 2.78 -0.09
C GLY A 98 -5.23 3.49 0.07
N ILE A 99 -4.17 2.73 0.27
CA ILE A 99 -2.79 3.24 0.38
C ILE A 99 -1.96 2.64 -0.76
N ALA A 100 -1.31 3.49 -1.55
CA ALA A 100 -0.54 3.06 -2.70
C ALA A 100 0.86 3.66 -2.74
N THR A 101 1.84 2.81 -3.00
CA THR A 101 3.17 3.21 -3.48
C THR A 101 3.25 2.95 -4.98
N ASP A 102 3.73 3.96 -5.70
CA ASP A 102 3.71 4.00 -7.16
C ASP A 102 5.03 4.54 -7.72
N VAL A 103 5.30 4.29 -9.01
CA VAL A 103 6.41 4.83 -9.82
C VAL A 103 7.69 5.13 -9.01
N TYR A 104 8.44 4.08 -8.70
CA TYR A 104 9.77 4.11 -8.05
C TYR A 104 9.81 4.66 -6.62
N SER A 105 8.66 4.81 -5.94
CA SER A 105 8.65 5.21 -4.52
C SER A 105 9.34 4.15 -3.66
N SER A 106 10.30 4.56 -2.84
CA SER A 106 11.27 3.67 -2.18
C SER A 106 11.46 3.98 -0.70
N TRP A 107 11.82 2.99 0.11
CA TRP A 107 12.19 3.14 1.52
C TRP A 107 11.09 3.78 2.38
N ASN A 108 9.83 3.65 1.97
CA ASN A 108 8.69 4.15 2.74
C ASN A 108 8.29 3.12 3.80
N THR A 109 7.90 3.61 4.98
CA THR A 109 7.36 2.79 6.07
C THR A 109 5.86 3.01 6.15
N ILE A 110 5.08 1.98 5.84
CA ILE A 110 3.62 1.98 5.92
C ILE A 110 3.20 1.03 7.03
N ARG A 111 2.75 1.56 8.17
CA ARG A 111 2.49 0.71 9.34
C ARG A 111 1.22 1.00 10.12
N ALA A 112 0.62 -0.03 10.71
CA ALA A 112 -0.53 0.12 11.60
C ALA A 112 -1.71 0.90 10.99
N ASN A 113 -1.86 0.93 9.66
CA ASN A 113 -2.99 1.58 9.00
C ASN A 113 -4.17 0.61 8.87
N ARG A 114 -5.38 1.14 8.77
CA ARG A 114 -6.59 0.39 8.48
C ARG A 114 -7.17 0.84 7.14
N VAL A 115 -7.41 -0.10 6.24
CA VAL A 115 -8.04 0.17 4.95
C VAL A 115 -9.24 -0.73 4.74
N SER A 116 -10.39 -0.17 4.36
CA SER A 116 -11.59 -0.97 4.11
C SER A 116 -12.47 -0.43 2.99
N ARG A 117 -13.31 -1.31 2.42
CA ARG A 117 -14.34 -0.95 1.42
C ARG A 117 -13.81 -0.23 0.16
N THR A 118 -12.56 -0.48 -0.21
CA THR A 118 -11.95 -0.02 -1.47
C THR A 118 -11.92 -1.15 -2.52
N GLU A 119 -11.37 -0.91 -3.72
CA GLU A 119 -11.07 -2.00 -4.66
C GLU A 119 -9.87 -2.81 -4.17
N ILE A 120 -8.80 -2.10 -3.83
CA ILE A 120 -7.55 -2.64 -3.30
C ILE A 120 -7.19 -1.89 -2.03
N GLY A 121 -6.92 -2.62 -0.95
CA GLY A 121 -6.55 -2.02 0.33
C GLY A 121 -5.19 -1.31 0.25
N PHE A 122 -4.14 -2.11 0.10
CA PHE A 122 -2.76 -1.65 -0.03
C PHE A 122 -2.17 -2.08 -1.38
N SER A 123 -1.57 -1.15 -2.13
CA SER A 123 -1.09 -1.37 -3.49
C SER A 123 0.38 -0.97 -3.68
N GLU A 124 1.21 -1.92 -4.10
CA GLU A 124 2.62 -1.70 -4.45
C GLU A 124 2.71 -1.83 -5.97
N GLN A 125 2.47 -0.73 -6.69
CA GLN A 125 2.34 -0.74 -8.15
C GLN A 125 3.53 0.00 -8.75
N LEU A 126 4.55 -0.71 -9.27
CA LEU A 126 5.83 -0.08 -9.66
C LEU A 126 6.56 0.58 -8.48
N GLY A 127 6.45 0.00 -7.28
CA GLY A 127 7.32 0.34 -6.17
C GLY A 127 8.79 0.26 -6.55
N GLY A 128 9.59 1.15 -5.97
CA GLY A 128 11.04 1.05 -6.09
C GLY A 128 11.58 0.01 -5.11
N TRP A 129 12.42 0.44 -4.18
CA TRP A 129 13.16 -0.45 -3.29
C TRP A 129 12.81 -0.25 -1.83
N GLY A 130 12.79 -1.32 -1.05
CA GLY A 130 12.91 -1.21 0.40
C GLY A 130 11.69 -0.65 1.13
N ASN A 131 10.52 -0.60 0.49
CA ASN A 131 9.28 -0.26 1.21
C ASN A 131 8.99 -1.33 2.27
N SER A 132 8.46 -0.93 3.41
CA SER A 132 8.10 -1.82 4.52
C SER A 132 6.67 -1.60 4.94
N TRP A 133 5.89 -2.66 4.91
CA TRP A 133 4.46 -2.67 5.19
C TRP A 133 4.21 -3.56 6.41
N THR A 134 3.97 -2.95 7.56
CA THR A 134 3.92 -3.66 8.84
C THR A 134 2.64 -3.42 9.63
N ASP A 135 2.10 -4.44 10.29
CA ASP A 135 0.95 -4.29 11.21
C ASP A 135 -0.32 -3.67 10.59
N ASN A 136 -0.45 -3.68 9.27
CA ASN A 136 -1.60 -3.06 8.61
C ASN A 136 -2.81 -4.01 8.57
N VAL A 137 -4.01 -3.43 8.57
CA VAL A 137 -5.27 -4.16 8.46
C VAL A 137 -6.00 -3.78 7.19
N SER A 138 -6.33 -4.78 6.40
CA SER A 138 -7.23 -4.70 5.26
C SER A 138 -8.52 -5.45 5.60
N ASP A 139 -9.68 -4.86 5.31
CA ASP A 139 -10.97 -5.52 5.56
C ASP A 139 -12.04 -5.15 4.52
N GLY A 140 -12.67 -6.15 3.90
CA GLY A 140 -13.83 -5.96 3.02
C GLY A 140 -13.54 -5.21 1.73
N ASN A 141 -12.31 -5.26 1.23
CA ASN A 141 -11.95 -4.69 -0.07
C ASN A 141 -12.36 -5.64 -1.20
N ARG A 142 -12.85 -5.08 -2.32
CA ARG A 142 -13.55 -5.85 -3.37
C ARG A 142 -12.65 -6.85 -4.09
N ARG A 143 -11.39 -6.51 -4.32
CA ARG A 143 -10.43 -7.35 -5.07
C ARG A 143 -9.35 -7.93 -4.19
N ALA A 144 -8.59 -7.09 -3.49
CA ALA A 144 -7.46 -7.56 -2.71
C ALA A 144 -7.20 -6.70 -1.48
N GLY A 145 -6.76 -7.34 -0.40
CA GLY A 145 -6.28 -6.62 0.76
C GLY A 145 -4.91 -5.99 0.50
N PHE A 146 -3.99 -6.79 -0.03
CA PHE A 146 -2.63 -6.40 -0.40
C PHE A 146 -2.35 -6.82 -1.84
N TYR A 147 -1.81 -5.92 -2.65
CA TYR A 147 -1.70 -6.11 -4.09
C TYR A 147 -0.36 -5.62 -4.63
N ILE A 148 0.47 -6.56 -5.08
CA ILE A 148 1.85 -6.31 -5.51
C ILE A 148 1.95 -6.45 -7.02
N TYR A 149 2.16 -5.32 -7.68
CA TYR A 149 2.55 -5.14 -9.08
C TYR A 149 1.87 -6.05 -10.10
N TRP A 150 0.63 -5.74 -10.46
CA TRP A 150 -0.14 -6.54 -11.43
C TRP A 150 0.49 -6.64 -12.81
N MET A 151 1.08 -5.53 -13.30
CA MET A 151 1.68 -5.51 -14.63
C MET A 151 2.86 -6.50 -14.74
N GLY A 152 3.52 -6.80 -13.62
CA GLY A 152 4.57 -7.82 -13.59
C GLY A 152 4.05 -9.24 -13.81
N ALA A 153 2.73 -9.47 -13.78
CA ALA A 153 2.16 -10.82 -13.92
C ALA A 153 2.44 -11.47 -15.28
N SER A 154 2.73 -10.66 -16.31
CA SER A 154 3.14 -11.11 -17.64
C SER A 154 4.66 -11.17 -17.84
N ASP A 155 5.45 -10.71 -16.86
CA ASP A 155 6.91 -10.66 -16.98
C ASP A 155 7.50 -12.02 -16.58
N PRO A 156 8.19 -12.74 -17.49
CA PRO A 156 8.73 -14.07 -17.20
C PRO A 156 9.89 -14.06 -16.20
N GLN A 157 10.46 -12.89 -15.92
CA GLN A 157 11.54 -12.64 -14.96
C GLN A 157 11.33 -11.24 -14.35
N PRO A 158 11.84 -10.96 -13.14
CA PRO A 158 11.81 -9.62 -12.57
C PRO A 158 12.46 -8.58 -13.49
N THR A 159 11.84 -7.41 -13.58
CA THR A 159 12.33 -6.25 -14.34
C THR A 159 12.87 -5.19 -13.39
N THR A 160 13.46 -4.12 -13.94
CA THR A 160 13.85 -2.93 -13.15
C THR A 160 12.67 -2.23 -12.48
N SER A 161 11.45 -2.52 -12.94
CA SER A 161 10.19 -2.00 -12.42
C SER A 161 9.54 -2.92 -11.38
N SER A 162 10.08 -4.13 -11.18
CA SER A 162 9.58 -5.05 -10.16
C SER A 162 9.99 -4.57 -8.76
N PRO A 163 9.04 -4.38 -7.82
CA PRO A 163 9.35 -4.01 -6.45
C PRO A 163 10.41 -4.93 -5.86
N ALA A 164 11.44 -4.34 -5.21
CA ALA A 164 12.52 -5.11 -4.61
C ALA A 164 12.74 -4.77 -3.14
N TYR A 165 13.24 -5.75 -2.38
CA TYR A 165 13.51 -5.57 -0.93
C TYR A 165 12.28 -5.13 -0.14
N LEU A 166 11.09 -5.49 -0.63
CA LEU A 166 9.83 -5.22 0.03
C LEU A 166 9.71 -6.12 1.26
N LEU A 167 9.27 -5.55 2.38
CA LEU A 167 8.92 -6.30 3.58
C LEU A 167 7.42 -6.19 3.83
N LEU A 168 6.71 -7.31 3.83
CA LEU A 168 5.33 -7.40 4.33
C LEU A 168 5.36 -8.23 5.61
N ARG A 169 5.07 -7.59 6.75
CA ARG A 169 5.12 -8.26 8.05
C ARG A 169 3.93 -7.96 8.94
N CYS A 170 3.43 -8.95 9.68
CA CYS A 170 2.35 -8.75 10.65
C CYS A 170 1.08 -8.10 10.10
N ASN A 171 0.85 -8.21 8.81
CA ASN A 171 -0.33 -7.64 8.18
C ASN A 171 -1.52 -8.60 8.30
N ARG A 172 -2.73 -8.06 8.33
CA ARG A 172 -3.97 -8.84 8.36
C ARG A 172 -4.87 -8.45 7.21
N SER A 173 -5.47 -9.45 6.57
CA SER A 173 -6.44 -9.24 5.50
C SER A 173 -7.69 -10.07 5.77
N ARG A 174 -8.86 -9.45 5.68
CA ARG A 174 -10.14 -10.10 5.99
C ARG A 174 -11.20 -9.75 4.95
N ASN A 175 -12.00 -10.76 4.59
CA ASN A 175 -13.19 -10.56 3.75
C ASN A 175 -12.91 -9.98 2.35
N GLU A 176 -11.70 -10.15 1.81
CA GLU A 176 -11.38 -9.85 0.41
C GLU A 176 -11.33 -11.11 -0.44
N ARG A 177 -11.41 -10.96 -1.78
CA ARG A 177 -11.20 -12.08 -2.71
C ARG A 177 -9.79 -12.67 -2.60
N TRP A 178 -8.77 -11.81 -2.47
CA TRP A 178 -7.40 -12.20 -2.19
C TRP A 178 -6.88 -11.41 -1.00
N GLY A 179 -6.40 -12.09 0.03
CA GLY A 179 -5.71 -11.41 1.12
C GLY A 179 -4.41 -10.78 0.64
N LEU A 180 -3.68 -11.51 -0.21
CA LEU A 180 -2.48 -11.04 -0.89
C LEU A 180 -2.49 -11.48 -2.35
N TYR A 181 -2.21 -10.56 -3.26
CA TYR A 181 -1.97 -10.81 -4.67
C TYR A 181 -0.53 -10.40 -5.03
N ILE A 182 0.19 -11.27 -5.74
CA ILE A 182 1.56 -11.03 -6.21
C ILE A 182 1.62 -11.28 -7.72
N GLY A 183 1.76 -10.19 -8.47
CA GLY A 183 1.99 -10.19 -9.92
C GLY A 183 3.46 -10.09 -10.30
N GLY A 184 4.30 -9.41 -9.51
CA GLY A 184 5.75 -9.39 -9.72
C GLY A 184 6.50 -8.79 -8.54
N VAL A 185 7.63 -9.42 -8.16
CA VAL A 185 8.41 -9.02 -6.97
C VAL A 185 9.78 -9.68 -6.98
N GLN A 186 10.79 -9.06 -6.37
CA GLN A 186 12.11 -9.68 -6.20
C GLN A 186 12.74 -9.34 -4.84
N ARG A 187 13.63 -10.21 -4.33
CA ARG A 187 14.41 -9.99 -3.11
C ARG A 187 13.58 -9.56 -1.90
N SER A 188 12.33 -10.01 -1.81
CA SER A 188 11.36 -9.52 -0.84
C SER A 188 11.00 -10.57 0.20
N ALA A 189 10.56 -10.11 1.37
CA ALA A 189 10.22 -10.95 2.51
C ALA A 189 8.75 -10.76 2.91
N PHE A 190 8.07 -11.89 3.12
CA PHE A 190 6.69 -11.97 3.57
C PHE A 190 6.68 -12.79 4.86
N GLU A 191 6.32 -12.16 5.97
CA GLU A 191 6.55 -12.69 7.32
C GLU A 191 5.35 -12.48 8.23
N ASP A 192 5.09 -13.43 9.11
CA ASP A 192 4.17 -13.35 10.24
C ASP A 192 2.77 -12.77 9.90
N SER A 193 2.27 -12.95 8.68
CA SER A 193 1.06 -12.25 8.20
C SER A 193 -0.15 -13.17 8.05
N ASP A 194 -1.34 -12.63 8.28
CA ASP A 194 -2.62 -13.33 8.17
C ASP A 194 -3.28 -13.04 6.81
N TYR A 195 -2.85 -13.76 5.78
CA TYR A 195 -3.41 -13.73 4.43
C TYR A 195 -4.16 -15.03 4.14
N ARG A 196 -5.46 -15.07 4.45
CA ARG A 196 -6.30 -16.28 4.29
C ARG A 196 -6.28 -16.88 2.88
N VAL A 197 -6.16 -16.03 1.87
CA VAL A 197 -6.06 -16.42 0.46
C VAL A 197 -4.91 -15.64 -0.17
N VAL A 198 -3.97 -16.35 -0.77
CA VAL A 198 -2.83 -15.78 -1.50
C VAL A 198 -2.91 -16.18 -2.96
N LYS A 199 -2.74 -15.22 -3.86
CA LYS A 199 -2.58 -15.45 -5.29
C LYS A 199 -1.19 -14.99 -5.73
N VAL A 200 -0.34 -15.95 -6.05
CA VAL A 200 0.89 -15.72 -6.82
C VAL A 200 0.60 -16.10 -8.27
N THR A 201 0.97 -15.26 -9.24
CA THR A 201 0.83 -15.60 -10.66
C THR A 201 1.93 -16.55 -11.14
N ASP A 202 1.74 -17.14 -12.31
CA ASP A 202 2.56 -18.26 -12.80
C ASP A 202 4.04 -17.87 -12.97
N HIS A 203 4.33 -16.66 -13.46
CA HIS A 203 5.71 -16.21 -13.63
C HIS A 203 6.43 -15.95 -12.29
N PRO A 204 5.91 -15.13 -11.35
CA PRO A 204 6.49 -15.02 -10.01
C PRO A 204 6.62 -16.35 -9.29
N LEU A 205 5.68 -17.28 -9.48
CA LEU A 205 5.79 -18.63 -8.94
C LEU A 205 7.02 -19.35 -9.51
N ALA A 206 7.26 -19.25 -10.82
CA ALA A 206 8.39 -19.89 -11.49
C ALA A 206 9.76 -19.31 -11.08
N TYR A 207 9.87 -17.99 -10.91
CA TYR A 207 11.15 -17.36 -10.56
C TYR A 207 11.34 -17.12 -9.05
N TRP A 208 10.36 -17.42 -8.20
CA TRP A 208 10.30 -16.99 -6.80
C TRP A 208 11.64 -17.10 -6.05
N SER A 209 12.19 -18.31 -5.98
CA SER A 209 13.43 -18.59 -5.26
C SER A 209 14.64 -17.96 -5.95
N ALA A 210 14.70 -17.99 -7.29
CA ALA A 210 15.81 -17.42 -8.06
C ALA A 210 15.87 -15.89 -7.94
N ALA A 211 14.71 -15.24 -7.78
CA ALA A 211 14.58 -13.82 -7.53
C ALA A 211 14.87 -13.45 -6.06
N GLY A 212 15.14 -14.40 -5.18
CA GLY A 212 15.49 -14.17 -3.77
C GLY A 212 14.31 -13.81 -2.87
N ASN A 213 13.08 -14.15 -3.27
CA ASN A 213 11.90 -13.92 -2.43
C ASN A 213 11.80 -14.98 -1.33
N THR A 214 11.26 -14.59 -0.17
CA THR A 214 11.04 -15.49 0.96
C THR A 214 9.63 -15.38 1.53
N TRP A 215 9.07 -16.52 1.95
CA TRP A 215 7.79 -16.63 2.64
C TRP A 215 7.99 -17.37 3.96
N GLU A 216 7.77 -16.70 5.08
CA GLU A 216 8.06 -17.23 6.43
C GLU A 216 9.49 -17.79 6.50
N SER A 217 10.45 -16.97 6.07
CA SER A 217 11.88 -17.28 5.94
C SER A 217 12.25 -18.43 5.00
N ARG A 218 11.29 -19.03 4.27
CA ARG A 218 11.55 -20.10 3.28
C ARG A 218 11.66 -19.53 1.87
N THR A 219 12.48 -20.15 1.04
CA THR A 219 12.64 -19.78 -0.39
C THR A 219 11.54 -20.34 -1.29
N SER A 220 10.61 -21.12 -0.76
CA SER A 220 9.42 -21.57 -1.48
C SER A 220 8.33 -20.49 -1.46
N ALA A 221 7.62 -20.31 -2.57
CA ALA A 221 6.42 -19.48 -2.60
C ALA A 221 5.33 -20.01 -1.65
N PRO A 222 4.41 -19.16 -1.17
CA PRO A 222 3.26 -19.60 -0.38
C PRO A 222 2.35 -20.56 -1.16
N SER A 223 1.71 -21.49 -0.45
CA SER A 223 0.51 -22.15 -0.95
C SER A 223 -0.65 -21.14 -1.10
N PRO A 224 -1.65 -21.39 -1.96
CA PRO A 224 -2.78 -20.48 -2.13
C PRO A 224 -3.60 -20.18 -0.85
N THR A 225 -3.56 -21.09 0.13
CA THR A 225 -4.22 -20.96 1.43
C THR A 225 -3.21 -21.28 2.54
N PRO A 226 -2.22 -20.39 2.79
CA PRO A 226 -1.21 -20.65 3.79
C PRO A 226 -1.82 -20.65 5.19
N ALA A 227 -1.21 -21.39 6.12
CA ALA A 227 -1.56 -21.26 7.53
C ALA A 227 -1.21 -19.84 8.01
N SER A 228 -2.06 -19.30 8.87
CA SER A 228 -1.80 -18.01 9.52
C SER A 228 -0.64 -18.17 10.50
N THR A 229 0.44 -17.43 10.29
CA THR A 229 1.63 -17.44 11.14
C THR A 229 1.72 -16.14 11.93
N PHE A 230 0.65 -15.72 12.59
CA PHE A 230 0.62 -14.45 13.35
C PHE A 230 1.42 -14.48 14.67
N ALA A 231 2.42 -15.35 14.78
CA ALA A 231 3.25 -15.50 15.97
C ALA A 231 4.22 -14.32 16.09
N GLY A 232 4.26 -13.67 17.26
CA GLY A 232 5.19 -12.57 17.51
C GLY A 232 4.73 -11.18 17.01
N CYS A 233 3.59 -11.10 16.34
CA CYS A 233 3.00 -9.82 15.97
C CYS A 233 2.26 -9.17 17.14
N PRO A 234 2.37 -7.84 17.31
CA PRO A 234 1.66 -7.14 18.37
C PRO A 234 0.15 -7.38 18.25
N SER A 235 -0.51 -7.56 19.40
CA SER A 235 -1.97 -7.52 19.44
C SER A 235 -2.41 -6.12 19.01
N LEU A 236 -3.02 -6.01 17.84
CA LEU A 236 -3.64 -4.75 17.43
C LEU A 236 -4.62 -4.32 18.52
N ALA A 237 -4.47 -3.09 19.02
CA ALA A 237 -5.46 -2.50 19.90
C ALA A 237 -6.83 -2.52 19.20
N PRO A 238 -7.92 -2.84 19.91
CA PRO A 238 -9.26 -2.63 19.36
C PRO A 238 -9.39 -1.15 18.95
N ALA A 239 -10.01 -0.94 17.79
CA ALA A 239 -10.32 0.40 17.30
C ALA A 239 -11.38 1.08 18.19
#